data_AF-A0A533WQR4-F1
#
_entry.id   AF-A0A533WQR4-F1
#
_cell.length_a   1.000
_cell.length_b   1.000
_cell.length_c   1.000
_cell.angle_alpha   90.00
_cell.angle_beta   90.00
_cell.angle_gamma   90.00
#
_symmetry.space_group_name_H-M   'P 1'
#
loop_
_entity.id
_entity.type
_entity.pdbx_description
1 polymer ?
#
loop_
_entity_poly.entity_id
_entity_poly.type
_entity_poly.pdbx_seq_one_letter_code
_entity_poly.pdbx_strand_id
1 'polypeptide(L)' 'MRDGAINWGLFHDVENPSRYVETFVSESWTEHLRQHERITKADLAIEQHAISFHIGKDFPRISHLIGENVSKGKRK' A
#
# COMPACT_ATOMS: atom_id res chain seq x y z
N MET A 1 1.62 0.16 -14.12
CA MET A 1 1.61 -0.47 -12.77
C MET A 1 2.76 0.15 -12.01
N ARG A 2 2.53 0.57 -10.74
CA ARG A 2 3.57 1.21 -9.92
C ARG A 2 4.49 0.13 -9.34
N ASP A 3 5.79 0.24 -9.62
CA ASP A 3 6.90 -0.51 -9.02
C ASP A 3 6.81 -2.05 -8.97
N GLY A 4 5.98 -2.69 -9.81
CA GLY A 4 5.85 -4.15 -9.87
C GLY A 4 4.72 -4.72 -9.01
N ALA A 5 3.82 -3.89 -8.50
CA ALA A 5 2.57 -4.37 -7.93
C ALA A 5 1.67 -4.98 -9.03
N ILE A 6 1.07 -6.14 -8.73
CA ILE A 6 0.01 -6.75 -9.55
C ILE A 6 -1.18 -5.80 -9.67
N ASN A 7 -1.50 -5.12 -8.58
CA ASN A 7 -2.54 -4.11 -8.54
C ASN A 7 -2.15 -2.95 -7.64
N TRP A 8 -2.58 -1.76 -8.02
CA TRP A 8 -2.38 -0.53 -7.27
C TRP A 8 -3.66 0.30 -7.31
N GLY A 9 -4.00 0.92 -6.19
CA GLY A 9 -5.14 1.83 -6.12
C GLY A 9 -4.99 2.87 -5.03
N LEU A 10 -5.40 4.10 -5.35
CA LEU A 10 -5.54 5.21 -4.41
C LEU A 10 -7.04 5.51 -4.24
N PHE A 11 -7.51 5.41 -3.02
CA PHE A 11 -8.92 5.58 -2.66
C PHE A 11 -9.08 6.83 -1.81
N HIS A 12 -10.11 7.61 -2.11
CA HIS A 12 -10.57 8.69 -1.26
C HIS A 12 -11.74 8.17 -0.41
N ASP A 13 -11.63 8.31 0.91
CA ASP A 13 -12.63 7.82 1.85
C ASP A 13 -13.86 8.75 1.83
N VAL A 14 -15.02 8.21 1.42
CA VAL A 14 -16.27 8.98 1.31
C VAL A 14 -16.88 9.31 2.67
N GLU A 15 -16.59 8.53 3.70
CA GLU A 15 -17.05 8.78 5.08
C GLU A 15 -16.09 9.72 5.82
N ASN A 16 -14.82 9.73 5.43
CA ASN A 16 -13.83 10.68 5.92
C ASN A 16 -13.07 11.39 4.78
N PRO A 17 -13.55 12.55 4.32
CA PRO A 17 -12.97 13.27 3.19
C PRO A 17 -11.51 13.73 3.37
N SER A 18 -10.97 13.71 4.59
CA SER A 18 -9.56 14.03 4.85
C SER A 18 -8.62 12.82 4.69
N ARG A 19 -9.16 11.64 4.39
CA ARG A 19 -8.41 10.39 4.37
C ARG A 19 -8.30 9.83 2.97
N TYR A 20 -7.07 9.53 2.60
CA TYR A 20 -6.72 8.75 1.41
C TYR A 20 -6.09 7.43 1.83
N VAL A 21 -6.37 6.37 1.08
CA VAL A 21 -5.81 5.03 1.29
C VAL A 21 -5.15 4.58 0.00
N GLU A 22 -3.84 4.39 0.05
CA GLU A 22 -3.09 3.76 -1.02
C GLU A 22 -2.96 2.27 -0.75
N THR A 23 -3.17 1.44 -1.77
CA THR A 23 -3.10 -0.02 -1.68
C THR A 23 -2.18 -0.58 -2.75
N PHE A 24 -1.40 -1.59 -2.37
CA PHE A 24 -0.51 -2.33 -3.24
C PHE A 24 -0.79 -3.82 -3.06
N VAL A 25 -0.97 -4.53 -4.16
CA VAL A 25 -1.05 -5.99 -4.18
C VAL A 25 0.19 -6.50 -4.90
N SER A 26 1.05 -7.21 -4.19
CA SER A 26 2.26 -7.81 -4.74
C SER A 26 2.14 -9.33 -4.76
N GLU A 27 2.88 -9.99 -5.67
CA GLU A 27 2.83 -11.45 -5.84
C GLU A 27 3.30 -12.21 -4.61
N SER A 28 4.24 -11.62 -3.88
CA SER A 28 4.79 -12.19 -2.65
C SER A 28 5.37 -11.11 -1.77
N TRP A 29 5.56 -11.45 -0.49
CA TRP A 29 6.29 -10.61 0.44
C TRP A 29 7.75 -10.39 0.00
N THR A 30 8.38 -11.39 -0.63
CA THR A 30 9.75 -11.27 -1.14
C THR A 30 9.84 -10.20 -2.23
N GLU A 31 8.85 -10.10 -3.11
CA GLU A 31 8.84 -9.04 -4.12
C GLU A 31 8.65 -7.66 -3.49
N HIS A 32 7.80 -7.53 -2.48
CA HIS A 32 7.67 -6.30 -1.70
C HIS A 32 9.01 -5.87 -1.07
N LEU A 33 9.77 -6.80 -0.46
CA LEU A 33 11.09 -6.49 0.10
C LEU A 33 12.10 -6.06 -0.96
N ARG A 34 12.12 -6.74 -2.12
CA ARG A 34 13.01 -6.38 -3.24
C ARG A 34 12.67 -5.01 -3.82
N GLN A 35 11.40 -4.64 -3.87
CA GLN A 35 10.99 -3.29 -4.26
C GLN A 35 11.55 -2.26 -3.28
N HIS A 36 11.44 -2.54 -1.98
CA HIS A 36 11.95 -1.65 -0.94
C HIS A 36 13.48 -1.47 -0.99
N GLU A 37 14.22 -2.53 -1.29
CA GLU A 37 15.68 -2.47 -1.50
C GLU A 37 16.09 -1.64 -2.71
N ARG A 38 15.21 -1.51 -3.72
CA ARG A 38 15.48 -0.79 -4.97
C ARG A 38 14.98 0.66 -4.96
N ILE A 39 14.47 1.15 -3.83
CA ILE A 39 13.92 2.50 -3.75
C ILE A 39 14.95 3.53 -4.22
N THR A 40 14.57 4.34 -5.21
CA THR A 40 15.44 5.38 -5.75
C THR A 40 15.27 6.68 -4.97
N LYS A 41 16.21 7.62 -5.15
CA LYS A 41 16.06 8.98 -4.60
C LYS A 41 14.82 9.69 -5.12
N ALA A 42 14.40 9.41 -6.36
CA ALA A 42 13.19 9.99 -6.94
C ALA A 42 11.94 9.44 -6.24
N ASP A 43 11.91 8.14 -5.96
CA ASP A 43 10.80 7.50 -5.23
C ASP A 43 10.68 8.05 -3.82
N LEU A 44 11.81 8.21 -3.12
CA LEU A 44 11.84 8.81 -1.79
C LEU A 44 11.33 10.26 -1.81
N ALA A 45 11.67 11.05 -2.84
CA ALA A 45 11.18 12.43 -2.96
C ALA A 45 9.65 12.46 -3.17
N ILE A 46 9.10 11.53 -3.96
CA ILE A 46 7.66 11.39 -4.15
C ILE A 46 6.98 10.99 -2.84
N GLU A 47 7.53 10.01 -2.12
CA GLU A 47 7.01 9.56 -0.82
C GLU A 47 7.01 10.70 0.20
N GLN A 48 8.13 11.43 0.31
CA GLN A 48 8.22 12.60 1.20
C GLN A 48 7.23 13.69 0.84
N HIS A 49 7.03 13.95 -0.46
CA HIS A 49 6.03 14.90 -0.91
C HIS A 49 4.61 14.45 -0.54
N ALA A 50 4.29 13.17 -0.71
CA ALA A 50 3.01 12.61 -0.28
C ALA A 50 2.80 12.73 1.25
N ILE A 51 3.83 12.40 2.04
CA ILE A 51 3.82 12.53 3.50
C ILE A 51 3.63 13.99 3.93
N SER A 52 4.14 14.95 3.15
CA SER A 52 3.99 16.39 3.47
C SER A 52 2.53 16.87 3.49
N PHE A 53 1.61 16.15 2.85
CA PHE A 53 0.18 16.43 2.91
C PHE A 53 -0.52 15.81 4.12
N HIS A 54 0.17 14.96 4.89
CA HIS A 54 -0.42 14.35 6.08
C HIS A 54 -0.66 15.40 7.18
N ILE A 55 -1.87 15.38 7.74
CA ILE A 55 -2.26 16.23 8.86
C ILE A 55 -2.43 15.34 10.09
N GLY A 56 -1.51 15.46 11.04
CA GLY A 56 -1.46 14.62 12.24
C GLY A 56 -0.13 14.76 12.97
N LYS A 57 -0.07 14.26 14.20
CA LYS A 57 1.19 14.21 14.97
C LYS A 57 2.04 12.98 14.64
N ASP A 58 1.38 11.90 14.23
CA ASP A 58 2.01 10.63 13.92
C ASP A 58 2.20 10.46 12.41
N PHE A 59 2.98 9.46 12.01
CA PHE A 59 3.09 9.09 10.60
C PHE A 59 1.77 8.48 10.09
N PRO A 60 1.50 8.57 8.77
CA PRO A 60 0.41 7.83 8.15
C PRO A 60 0.48 6.35 8.53
N ARG A 61 -0.67 5.77 8.87
CA ARG A 61 -0.74 4.36 9.26
C ARG A 61 -0.43 3.46 8.07
N ILE A 62 0.61 2.63 8.19
CA ILE A 62 0.97 1.59 7.22
C ILE A 62 0.50 0.22 7.74
N SER A 63 0.03 -0.66 6.87
CA SER A 63 -0.36 -2.03 7.22
C SER A 63 0.04 -3.00 6.13
N HIS A 64 0.64 -4.12 6.52
CA HIS A 64 0.99 -5.22 5.64
C HIS A 64 0.05 -6.39 5.93
N LEU A 65 -0.66 -6.85 4.90
CA LEU A 65 -1.64 -7.92 5.02
C LEU A 65 -1.22 -9.08 4.11
N ILE A 66 -1.40 -10.31 4.58
CA ILE A 66 -1.23 -11.52 3.78
C ILE A 66 -2.62 -12.01 3.41
N GLY A 67 -2.89 -12.13 2.11
CA GLY A 67 -4.13 -12.71 1.62
C GLY A 67 -4.13 -14.21 1.90
N GLU A 68 -4.97 -14.66 2.83
CA GLU A 68 -5.19 -16.09 3.05
C GLU A 68 -6.22 -16.64 2.06
N ASN A 69 -5.97 -17.84 1.54
CA ASN A 69 -6.97 -18.54 0.77
C ASN A 69 -8.02 -19.10 1.75
N VAL A 70 -9.10 -18.37 1.93
CA VAL A 70 -10.25 -18.86 2.67
C VAL A 70 -10.94 -19.89 1.77
N SER A 71 -10.51 -21.16 1.86
CA SER A 71 -11.13 -22.24 1.12
C SER A 71 -12.64 -22.23 1.40
N LYS A 72 -13.47 -22.25 0.35
CA LYS A 72 -14.92 -22.43 0.51
C LYS A 72 -15.12 -23.72 1.29
N GLY A 73 -15.63 -23.61 2.52
CA GLY A 73 -15.99 -24.76 3.33
C GLY A 73 -16.78 -25.74 2.48
N LYS A 74 -16.35 -27.01 2.48
CA LYS A 74 -17.00 -28.10 1.77
C LYS A 74 -18.51 -28.06 2.07
N ARG A 75 -19.33 -27.62 1.11
CA ARG A 75 -20.76 -27.92 1.14
C ARG A 75 -20.87 -29.42 0.87
N LYS A 76 -21.22 -30.15 1.93
CA LYS A 76 -21.59 -31.56 1.88
C LYS A 76 -22.95 -31.72 1.19
#